data_AF-A0A966PZ67-F1
#
_entry.id   AF-A0A966PZ67-F1
#
_cell.length_a   1.000
_cell.length_b   1.000
_cell.length_c   1.000
_cell.angle_alpha   90.00
_cell.angle_beta   90.00
_cell.angle_gamma   90.00
#
_symmetry.space_group_name_H-M   'P 1'
#
loop_
_entity.id
_entity.type
_entity.pdbx_description
1 polymer ?
#
loop_
_entity_poly.entity_id
_entity_poly.type
_entity_poly.pdbx_seq_one_letter_code
_entity_poly.pdbx_strand_id
1 'polypeptide(L)'
;MNYTESFDQFASRLSTTDVALYAGVAIVLWVFFKDKLSPVQQLLQPLLNKVTGLFSKKTNPAVVKQEVDDVFFQLVVSWKQTRDLAEKSGCAEAVKVADQMFPFLSPTVCKEGKV
;
A
#
# COMPACT_ATOMS: atom_id res chain seq x y z
N MET A 1 -36.92 7.77 -21.27
CA MET A 1 -35.59 7.96 -20.66
C MET A 1 -35.01 6.58 -20.39
N ASN A 2 -33.92 6.21 -21.08
CA ASN A 2 -33.27 4.92 -20.88
C ASN A 2 -32.24 5.08 -19.77
N TYR A 3 -32.47 4.43 -18.63
CA TYR A 3 -31.64 4.51 -17.42
C TYR A 3 -30.52 3.44 -17.38
N THR A 4 -30.26 2.77 -18.51
CA THR A 4 -29.32 1.67 -18.60
C THR A 4 -28.20 2.02 -19.59
N GLU A 5 -27.45 3.09 -19.31
CA GLU A 5 -26.14 3.25 -19.96
C GLU A 5 -25.19 2.15 -19.46
N SER A 6 -24.34 1.65 -20.35
CA SER A 6 -23.30 0.70 -19.97
C SER A 6 -22.23 1.39 -19.14
N PHE A 7 -21.54 0.63 -18.30
CA PHE A 7 -20.44 1.17 -17.49
C PHE A 7 -19.37 1.84 -18.35
N ASP A 8 -19.11 1.36 -19.56
CA ASP A 8 -18.17 1.99 -20.50
C ASP A 8 -18.64 3.35 -21.01
N GLN A 9 -19.95 3.55 -21.25
CA GLN A 9 -20.50 4.84 -21.65
C GLN A 9 -20.48 5.86 -20.52
N PHE A 10 -20.66 5.39 -19.28
CA PHE A 10 -20.51 6.22 -18.10
C PHE A 10 -19.03 6.58 -17.84
N ALA A 11 -18.14 5.59 -17.87
CA ALA A 11 -16.71 5.77 -17.61
C ALA A 11 -16.02 6.65 -18.66
N SER A 12 -16.45 6.58 -19.92
CA SER A 12 -15.91 7.44 -20.99
C SER A 12 -16.34 8.91 -20.88
N ARG A 13 -17.37 9.22 -20.07
CA ARG A 13 -17.82 10.59 -19.80
C ARG A 13 -17.27 11.16 -18.49
N LEU A 14 -16.66 10.33 -17.65
CA LEU A 14 -16.04 10.79 -16.41
C LEU A 14 -14.77 11.56 -16.72
N SER A 15 -14.76 12.83 -16.35
CA SER A 15 -13.53 13.61 -16.28
C SER A 15 -12.73 13.22 -15.03
N THR A 16 -11.42 13.43 -15.04
CA THR A 16 -10.55 13.20 -13.87
C THR A 16 -11.01 14.00 -12.64
N THR A 17 -11.65 15.15 -12.86
CA THR A 17 -12.26 15.97 -11.81
C THR A 17 -13.46 15.31 -11.15
N ASP A 18 -14.27 14.59 -11.92
CA ASP A 18 -15.48 13.93 -11.40
C ASP A 18 -15.09 12.71 -10.56
N VAL A 19 -14.07 11.96 -11.00
CA VAL A 19 -13.50 10.85 -10.22
C VAL A 19 -12.98 11.34 -8.87
N ALA A 20 -12.25 12.46 -8.85
CA ALA A 20 -11.75 13.04 -7.61
C ALA A 20 -12.88 13.52 -6.69
N LEU A 21 -13.95 14.11 -7.25
CA LEU A 21 -15.12 14.53 -6.50
C LEU A 21 -15.84 13.33 -5.87
N TYR A 22 -16.10 12.28 -6.64
CA TYR A 22 -16.72 11.05 -6.15
C TYR A 22 -15.84 10.34 -5.11
N ALA A 23 -14.53 10.30 -5.31
CA ALA A 23 -13.58 9.76 -4.34
C ALA A 23 -13.59 10.56 -3.03
N GLY A 24 -13.63 11.88 -3.10
CA GLY A 24 -13.76 12.75 -1.94
C GLY A 24 -15.04 12.51 -1.15
N VAL A 25 -16.19 12.43 -1.85
CA VAL A 25 -17.49 12.11 -1.23
C VAL A 25 -17.47 10.72 -0.60
N ALA A 26 -16.85 9.74 -1.27
CA ALA A 26 -16.71 8.38 -0.76
C ALA A 26 -15.85 8.34 0.52
N ILE A 27 -14.77 9.12 0.61
CA ILE A 27 -13.94 9.23 1.82
C ILE A 27 -14.73 9.85 2.98
N VAL A 28 -15.50 10.91 2.72
CA VAL A 28 -16.33 11.53 3.76
C VAL A 28 -17.38 10.55 4.28
N LEU A 29 -18.08 9.85 3.38
CA LEU A 29 -19.03 8.80 3.77
C LEU A 29 -18.33 7.66 4.51
N TRP A 30 -17.15 7.23 4.07
CA TRP A 30 -16.36 6.22 4.76
C TRP A 30 -16.03 6.64 6.19
N VAL A 31 -15.53 7.87 6.40
CA VAL A 31 -15.19 8.38 7.73
C VAL A 31 -16.42 8.46 8.63
N PHE A 32 -17.56 8.91 8.11
CA PHE A 32 -18.81 8.99 8.87
C PHE A 32 -19.39 7.61 9.24
N PHE A 33 -19.22 6.61 8.37
CA PHE A 33 -19.80 5.30 8.55
C PHE A 33 -18.82 4.24 9.04
N LYS A 34 -17.52 4.53 9.21
CA LYS A 34 -16.48 3.56 9.61
C LYS A 34 -16.87 2.73 10.83
N ASP A 35 -17.55 3.34 11.80
CA ASP A 35 -17.93 2.71 13.06
C ASP A 35 -19.22 1.87 12.95
N LYS A 36 -19.90 1.90 11.79
CA LYS A 36 -21.18 1.21 11.50
C LYS A 36 -21.08 0.18 10.38
N LEU A 37 -19.91 -0.03 9.77
CA LEU A 37 -19.72 -0.94 8.64
C LEU A 37 -19.59 -2.43 9.01
N SER A 38 -19.56 -2.78 10.29
CA SER A 38 -19.46 -4.17 10.78
C SER A 38 -20.46 -5.16 10.13
N PRO A 39 -21.76 -4.82 9.91
CA PRO A 39 -22.70 -5.73 9.26
C PRO A 39 -22.45 -5.87 7.74
N VAL A 40 -21.98 -4.78 7.11
CA VAL A 40 -21.75 -4.72 5.66
C VAL A 40 -20.52 -5.55 5.27
N GLN A 41 -19.51 -5.60 6.14
CA GLN A 41 -18.34 -6.46 5.96
C GLN A 41 -18.71 -7.94 5.86
N GLN A 42 -19.66 -8.43 6.65
CA GLN A 42 -20.11 -9.84 6.59
C GLN A 42 -20.82 -10.17 5.28
N LEU A 43 -21.50 -9.20 4.68
CA LEU A 43 -22.25 -9.35 3.43
C LEU A 43 -21.32 -9.29 2.20
N LEU A 44 -20.23 -8.52 2.28
CA LEU A 44 -19.22 -8.44 1.23
C LEU A 44 -18.13 -9.51 1.30
N GLN A 45 -17.84 -10.10 2.46
CA GLN A 45 -16.90 -11.23 2.60
C GLN A 45 -17.13 -12.37 1.59
N PRO A 46 -18.36 -12.89 1.39
CA PRO A 46 -18.58 -13.96 0.41
C PRO A 46 -18.40 -13.53 -1.05
N LEU A 47 -18.61 -12.24 -1.36
CA LEU A 47 -18.38 -11.68 -2.70
C LEU A 47 -16.89 -11.45 -2.94
N LEU A 48 -16.18 -10.89 -1.96
CA LEU A 48 -14.72 -10.70 -2.01
C LEU A 48 -14.01 -12.05 -2.16
N ASN A 49 -14.39 -13.09 -1.41
CA ASN A 49 -13.81 -14.42 -1.54
C ASN A 49 -14.05 -15.06 -2.92
N LYS A 50 -15.19 -14.77 -3.57
CA LYS A 50 -15.46 -15.21 -4.94
C LYS A 50 -14.61 -14.45 -5.96
N VAL A 51 -14.41 -13.14 -5.75
CA VAL A 51 -13.61 -12.29 -6.64
C VAL A 51 -12.12 -12.58 -6.47
N THR A 52 -11.60 -12.70 -5.26
CA THR A 52 -10.19 -13.07 -5.00
C THR A 52 -9.87 -14.49 -5.50
N GLY A 53 -10.85 -15.39 -5.51
CA GLY A 53 -10.73 -16.72 -6.13
C GLY A 53 -10.59 -16.66 -7.67
N LEU A 54 -11.15 -15.65 -8.32
CA LEU A 54 -11.02 -15.43 -9.77
C LEU A 54 -9.73 -14.70 -10.15
N PHE A 55 -9.20 -13.84 -9.26
CA PHE A 55 -7.93 -13.13 -9.43
C PHE A 55 -6.69 -13.90 -8.91
N SER A 56 -6.88 -15.08 -8.29
CA SER A 56 -5.77 -15.93 -7.82
C SER A 56 -5.15 -16.74 -8.96
N LYS A 57 -4.41 -16.07 -9.86
CA LYS A 57 -3.36 -16.71 -10.66
C LYS A 57 -2.01 -16.35 -10.03
N LYS A 58 -1.51 -17.27 -9.19
CA LYS A 58 -0.15 -17.35 -8.61
C LYS A 58 0.52 -16.03 -8.17
N THR A 59 0.51 -15.77 -6.87
CA THR A 59 1.71 -15.81 -6.00
C THR A 59 1.30 -15.87 -4.53
N ASN A 60 1.90 -16.83 -3.83
CA ASN A 60 1.81 -17.27 -2.43
C ASN A 60 1.01 -16.46 -1.37
N PRO A 61 0.25 -17.15 -0.48
CA PRO A 61 -0.52 -16.52 0.59
C PRO A 61 0.29 -16.42 1.89
N ALA A 62 0.13 -15.34 2.64
CA ALA A 62 0.34 -15.38 4.10
C ALA A 62 -0.35 -14.20 4.83
N VAL A 63 -1.35 -14.59 5.61
CA VAL A 63 -1.58 -14.17 7.00
C VAL A 63 -1.85 -12.68 7.30
N VAL A 64 -3.14 -12.46 7.49
CA VAL A 64 -3.77 -11.51 8.41
C VAL A 64 -3.07 -11.50 9.79
N LYS A 65 -2.26 -10.45 10.04
CA LYS A 65 -1.94 -9.77 11.33
C LYS A 65 -0.66 -8.93 11.13
N GLN A 66 -0.71 -7.80 10.40
CA GLN A 66 0.58 -7.20 9.99
C GLN A 66 0.61 -5.70 9.64
N GLU A 67 -0.37 -4.84 9.95
CA GLU A 67 -0.27 -3.43 9.49
C GLU A 67 0.91 -2.65 10.12
N VAL A 68 1.27 -2.87 11.38
CA VAL A 68 2.37 -2.12 12.02
C VAL A 68 3.74 -2.65 11.61
N ASP A 69 3.88 -3.98 11.54
CA ASP A 69 5.13 -4.62 11.12
C ASP A 69 5.40 -4.35 9.63
N ASP A 70 4.37 -4.39 8.77
CA ASP A 70 4.53 -4.11 7.34
C ASP A 70 4.94 -2.66 7.08
N VAL A 71 4.41 -1.69 7.84
CA VAL A 71 4.82 -0.28 7.71
C VAL A 71 6.28 -0.08 8.13
N PHE A 72 6.72 -0.73 9.21
CA PHE A 72 8.12 -0.70 9.63
C PHE A 72 9.03 -1.37 8.59
N PHE A 73 8.66 -2.56 8.09
CA PHE A 73 9.41 -3.24 7.04
C PHE A 73 9.46 -2.42 5.74
N GLN A 74 8.36 -1.76 5.36
CA GLN A 74 8.32 -0.87 4.20
C GLN A 74 9.25 0.33 4.35
N LEU A 75 9.35 0.89 5.56
CA LEU A 75 10.30 1.96 5.87
C LEU A 75 11.76 1.47 5.74
N VAL A 76 12.07 0.30 6.28
CA VAL A 76 13.42 -0.31 6.16
C VAL A 76 13.80 -0.59 4.70
N VAL A 77 12.85 -1.10 3.91
CA VAL A 77 13.07 -1.40 2.48
C VAL A 77 13.30 -0.11 1.68
N SER A 78 12.48 0.92 1.88
CA SER A 78 12.63 2.21 1.17
C SER A 78 13.94 2.92 1.53
N TRP A 79 14.36 2.86 2.80
CA TRP A 79 15.67 3.36 3.21
C TRP A 79 16.82 2.62 2.50
N LYS A 80 16.79 1.28 2.49
CA LYS A 80 17.82 0.48 1.82
C LYS A 80 17.91 0.79 0.33
N GLN A 81 16.77 0.95 -0.34
CA GLN A 81 16.71 1.37 -1.74
C GLN A 81 17.36 2.74 -1.96
N THR A 82 17.13 3.68 -1.04
CA THR A 82 17.74 5.03 -1.11
C THR A 82 19.26 4.95 -0.96
N ARG A 83 19.75 4.13 -0.03
CA ARG A 83 21.19 3.90 0.16
C ARG A 83 21.84 3.22 -1.05
N ASP A 84 21.21 2.17 -1.57
CA ASP A 84 21.72 1.42 -2.73
C ASP A 84 21.70 2.30 -4.01
N LEU A 85 20.76 3.25 -4.13
CA LEU A 85 20.74 4.25 -5.21
C LEU A 85 21.86 5.29 -5.04
N ALA A 86 22.15 5.73 -3.81
CA ALA A 86 23.26 6.62 -3.50
C ALA A 86 24.61 5.96 -3.84
N GLU A 87 24.76 4.66 -3.55
CA GLU A 87 25.93 3.87 -3.92
C GLU A 87 26.09 3.76 -5.45
N LYS A 88 25.00 3.45 -6.17
CA LYS A 88 24.99 3.40 -7.64
C LYS A 88 25.29 4.72 -8.32
N SER A 89 24.90 5.84 -7.71
CA SER A 89 25.18 7.19 -8.21
C SER A 89 26.57 7.70 -7.81
N GLY A 90 27.35 6.92 -7.06
CA GLY A 90 28.70 7.28 -6.62
C GLY A 90 28.74 8.39 -5.57
N CYS A 91 27.62 8.70 -4.92
CA CYS A 91 27.52 9.77 -3.95
C CYS A 91 27.86 9.26 -2.54
N ALA A 92 29.16 9.25 -2.21
CA ALA A 92 29.66 8.75 -0.93
C ALA A 92 29.13 9.51 0.30
N GLU A 93 28.78 10.79 0.14
CA GLU A 93 28.21 11.61 1.21
C GLU A 93 26.75 11.22 1.50
N ALA A 94 25.96 10.94 0.48
CA ALA A 94 24.58 10.47 0.63
C ALA A 94 24.50 9.08 1.28
N VAL A 95 25.47 8.20 1.02
CA VAL A 95 25.59 6.90 1.70
C VAL A 95 25.87 7.10 3.20
N LYS A 96 26.79 8.01 3.57
CA LYS A 96 27.09 8.32 4.97
C LYS A 96 25.88 8.89 5.73
N VAL A 97 25.14 9.80 5.11
CA VAL A 97 23.92 10.35 5.70
C VAL A 97 22.86 9.25 5.87
N ALA A 98 22.69 8.39 4.87
CA ALA A 98 21.78 7.25 4.98
C ALA A 98 22.16 6.32 6.13
N ASP A 99 23.44 5.95 6.27
CA ASP A 99 23.95 5.11 7.37
C ASP A 99 23.79 5.80 8.74
N GLN A 100 23.92 7.13 8.83
CA GLN A 100 23.70 7.88 10.08
C GLN A 100 22.23 7.93 10.51
N MET A 101 21.28 7.96 9.57
CA MET A 101 19.86 7.99 9.91
C MET A 101 19.38 6.66 10.51
N PHE A 102 20.03 5.54 10.15
CA PHE A 102 19.68 4.21 10.63
C PHE A 102 20.92 3.35 10.95
N PRO A 103 21.64 3.68 12.05
CA PRO A 103 22.90 3.01 12.38
C PRO A 103 22.74 1.52 12.63
N PHE A 104 21.64 1.08 13.24
CA PHE A 104 21.38 -0.34 13.55
C PHE A 104 20.90 -1.18 12.36
N LEU A 105 20.62 -0.55 11.21
CA LEU A 105 20.24 -1.24 9.98
C LEU A 105 21.41 -1.42 9.01
N SER A 106 22.53 -0.74 9.27
CA SER A 106 23.74 -0.90 8.46
C SER A 106 24.46 -2.21 8.85
N PRO A 107 24.75 -3.11 7.90
CA PRO A 107 25.42 -4.39 8.17
C PRO A 107 26.86 -4.23 8.68
N THR A 108 27.37 -3.00 8.73
CA THR A 108 28.68 -2.64 9.26
C THR A 108 28.73 -2.66 10.78
N VAL A 109 27.61 -2.37 11.46
CA VAL A 109 27.54 -2.32 12.93
C VAL A 109 27.43 -3.72 13.55
N CYS A 110 26.87 -4.69 12.83
CA CYS A 110 26.74 -6.07 13.31
C CYS A 110 28.06 -6.89 13.31
N LYS A 111 29.18 -6.31 12.88
CA LYS A 111 30.48 -7.02 12.86
C LYS A 111 31.24 -6.96 14.19
N GLU A 112 30.80 -6.15 15.14
CA GLU A 112 31.48 -5.97 16.44
C GLU A 112 30.96 -6.90 17.56
N GLY A 113 30.04 -7.81 17.23
CA GLY A 113 29.50 -8.82 18.16
C GLY A 113 30.00 -10.23 17.86
N LYS A 114 31.31 -10.48 17.90
CA LYS A 114 31.84 -11.82 18.16
C LYS A 114 32.14 -11.93 19.65
N VAL A 115 31.18 -12.49 20.40
CA VAL A 115 31.42 -13.16 21.68
C VAL A 115 31.08 -14.63 21.47
#